data_AF-A0AAN6KY08-F1
#
_entry.id   AF-A0AAN6KY08-F1
#
_cell.length_a   1.000
_cell.length_b   1.000
_cell.length_c   1.000
_cell.angle_alpha   90.00
_cell.angle_beta   90.00
_cell.angle_gamma   90.00
#
_symmetry.space_group_name_H-M   'P 1'
#
loop_
_entity.id
_entity.type
_entity.pdbx_description
1 polymer ?
#
loop_
_entity_poly.entity_id
_entity_poly.type
_entity_poly.pdbx_seq_one_letter_code
_entity_poly.pdbx_strand_id
1 'polypeptide(L)'
;MAPNDSYGTLSGSNRAENGLSNGNGAGGEHGALLGKSNDENSFMERSRRHMTADVNKTYGDLVLLFCYIITGLLDSSSVQVWGSFVSMQTGNTVYFGLGLANPSQANTRWIRAAISVASFCLGSFFFARYHRHLGARKRWVMVSAYALQIVMMVAAALMVTLGPVTGPSGSVSIWISIPIALIAFQAAGQAVTSRVLGYSGLTGVVLTSIYCDLFSDPKLFAPLRENVERNRRATAAFCVAVGALLGGLWAHSEFGLPGALWNAVGLKALVIVAWFFWKAEAESSS
;
A
#
# COMPACT_ATOMS: atom_id res chain seq x y z
N MET A 1 6.89 44.19 45.35
CA MET A 1 7.25 45.48 45.98
C MET A 1 8.77 45.51 46.02
N ALA A 2 9.39 46.26 45.11
CA ALA A 2 10.82 46.55 45.18
C ALA A 2 11.06 47.66 46.22
N PRO A 3 12.30 47.81 46.70
CA PRO A 3 12.91 49.12 46.52
C PRO A 3 14.36 49.07 46.02
N ASN A 4 14.69 50.17 45.33
CA ASN A 4 15.99 50.62 44.83
C ASN A 4 16.98 50.96 45.94
N ASP A 5 18.27 50.96 45.58
CA ASP A 5 19.26 52.02 45.83
C ASP A 5 20.59 51.59 45.15
N SER A 6 21.52 52.41 44.65
CA SER A 6 21.59 53.77 44.09
C SER A 6 23.06 54.00 43.66
N TYR A 7 23.32 55.02 42.81
CA TYR A 7 24.60 55.66 42.43
C TYR A 7 25.61 54.86 41.54
N GLY A 8 26.19 55.34 40.43
CA GLY A 8 26.27 56.66 39.79
C GLY A 8 27.70 57.24 39.85
N THR A 9 28.45 57.28 38.74
CA THR A 9 29.18 58.46 38.18
C THR A 9 30.19 58.11 37.07
N LEU A 10 30.25 59.02 36.08
CA LEU A 10 31.08 59.04 34.86
C LEU A 10 32.33 59.94 35.03
N SER A 11 33.32 59.74 34.15
CA SER A 11 34.42 60.62 33.66
C SER A 11 35.78 59.96 33.86
N GLY A 12 36.75 60.01 32.96
CA GLY A 12 36.95 60.79 31.74
C GLY A 12 38.39 60.54 31.25
N SER A 13 38.65 60.89 29.99
CA SER A 13 39.85 60.66 29.17
C SER A 13 41.22 61.05 29.75
N ASN A 14 42.31 60.38 29.31
CA ASN A 14 43.34 60.99 28.43
C ASN A 14 44.56 60.08 28.10
N ARG A 15 45.03 60.21 26.84
CA ARG A 15 46.39 60.03 26.24
C ARG A 15 47.03 58.63 26.23
N ALA A 16 47.23 57.96 25.08
CA ALA A 16 48.07 58.23 23.89
C ALA A 16 49.56 57.84 24.08
N GLU A 17 50.01 56.76 23.43
CA GLU A 17 51.20 56.73 22.55
C GLU A 17 51.43 55.37 21.85
N ASN A 18 51.39 55.44 20.51
CA ASN A 18 52.17 54.76 19.47
C ASN A 18 52.89 53.42 19.72
N GLY A 19 52.52 52.45 18.87
CA GLY A 19 53.35 51.30 18.48
C GLY A 19 52.95 50.80 17.10
N LEU A 20 53.56 51.38 16.05
CA LEU A 20 53.45 50.95 14.66
C LEU A 20 54.10 49.56 14.47
N SER A 21 53.37 48.61 13.89
CA SER A 21 53.99 47.62 13.00
C SER A 21 53.04 47.34 11.84
N ASN A 22 53.53 47.70 10.65
CA ASN A 22 52.89 47.62 9.35
C ASN A 22 53.16 46.23 8.75
N GLY A 23 52.17 45.62 8.10
CA GLY A 23 52.28 44.31 7.47
C GLY A 23 51.08 43.96 6.60
N ASN A 24 51.04 44.59 5.42
CA ASN A 24 50.16 44.38 4.26
C ASN A 24 49.39 43.05 4.14
N GLY A 25 48.08 43.19 4.01
CA GLY A 25 47.18 42.62 3.00
C GLY A 25 47.51 41.31 2.29
N ALA A 26 46.58 40.35 2.42
CA ALA A 26 46.05 39.57 1.30
C ALA A 26 44.84 38.73 1.74
N GLY A 27 43.75 38.79 0.97
CA GLY A 27 42.85 37.64 0.82
C GLY A 27 41.73 37.50 1.84
N GLY A 28 40.80 38.45 1.88
CA GLY A 28 39.43 38.09 2.21
C GLY A 28 38.88 37.19 1.10
N GLU A 29 38.94 35.87 1.26
CA GLU A 29 38.28 34.87 0.40
C GLU A 29 38.50 33.43 0.90
N HIS A 30 38.23 33.15 2.18
CA HIS A 30 38.17 31.76 2.68
C HIS A 30 36.88 31.40 3.41
N GLY A 31 35.84 32.23 3.28
CA GLY A 31 34.51 31.97 3.84
C GLY A 31 33.46 31.41 2.87
N ALA A 32 33.79 31.20 1.58
CA ALA A 32 32.79 30.97 0.54
C ALA A 32 32.86 29.61 -0.20
N LEU A 33 33.73 28.67 0.20
CA LEU A 33 33.97 27.43 -0.55
C LEU A 33 33.56 26.13 0.14
N LEU A 34 32.62 26.18 1.09
CA LEU A 34 32.00 24.98 1.70
C LEU A 34 30.46 25.08 1.74
N GLY A 35 29.85 25.69 0.72
CA GLY A 35 28.41 25.96 0.66
C GLY A 35 27.55 24.89 -0.01
N LYS A 36 28.07 23.70 -0.34
CA LYS A 36 27.33 22.71 -1.15
C LYS A 36 26.87 21.45 -0.41
N SER A 37 27.30 21.22 0.83
CA SER A 37 26.91 20.04 1.63
C SER A 37 25.68 20.25 2.51
N ASN A 38 25.22 21.50 2.72
CA ASN A 38 24.07 21.77 3.60
C ASN A 38 22.71 21.49 2.94
N ASP A 39 22.55 21.76 1.64
CA ASP A 39 21.28 21.57 0.94
C ASP A 39 20.91 20.09 0.75
N GLU A 40 21.91 19.24 0.43
CA GLU A 40 21.68 17.80 0.24
C GLU A 40 21.35 17.10 1.57
N ASN A 41 22.05 17.46 2.64
CA ASN A 41 21.75 16.99 3.99
C ASN A 41 20.35 17.47 4.44
N SER A 42 19.97 18.72 4.14
CA SER A 42 18.63 19.26 4.45
C SER A 42 17.51 18.54 3.68
N PHE A 43 17.72 18.24 2.40
CA PHE A 43 16.75 17.50 1.59
C PHE A 43 16.62 16.03 2.03
N MET A 44 17.74 15.36 2.32
CA MET A 44 17.74 13.99 2.86
C MET A 44 17.04 13.92 4.21
N GLU A 45 17.30 14.86 5.12
CA GLU A 45 16.64 14.91 6.41
C GLU A 45 15.15 15.18 6.29
N ARG A 46 14.74 16.12 5.42
CA ARG A 46 13.33 16.41 5.15
C ARG A 46 12.61 15.21 4.55
N SER A 47 13.24 14.53 3.59
CA SER A 47 12.71 13.31 2.96
C SER A 47 12.64 12.15 3.96
N ARG A 48 13.65 11.97 4.81
CA ARG A 48 13.67 10.96 5.87
C ARG A 48 12.57 11.23 6.90
N ARG A 49 12.39 12.48 7.33
CA ARG A 49 11.33 12.89 8.25
C ARG A 49 9.95 12.65 7.64
N HIS A 50 9.77 13.01 6.36
CA HIS A 50 8.55 12.69 5.62
C HIS A 50 8.32 11.18 5.60
N MET A 51 9.28 10.38 5.13
CA MET A 51 9.09 8.94 4.97
C MET A 51 8.92 8.18 6.30
N THR A 52 9.45 8.70 7.40
CA THR A 52 9.34 8.07 8.73
C THR A 52 8.06 8.46 9.48
N ALA A 53 7.35 9.49 9.03
CA ALA A 53 6.09 9.92 9.65
C ALA A 53 5.00 8.84 9.53
N ASP A 54 4.16 8.73 10.56
CA ASP A 54 2.97 7.89 10.51
C ASP A 54 1.94 8.52 9.57
N VAL A 55 1.30 7.68 8.74
CA VAL A 55 0.23 8.11 7.84
C VAL A 55 -1.06 8.38 8.63
N ASN A 56 -1.75 9.46 8.28
CA ASN A 56 -3.06 9.76 8.84
C ASN A 56 -4.08 8.71 8.37
N LYS A 57 -4.85 8.15 9.31
CA LYS A 57 -5.86 7.13 8.99
C LYS A 57 -7.13 7.71 8.37
N THR A 58 -7.41 9.00 8.61
CA THR A 58 -8.58 9.69 8.08
C THR A 58 -8.56 9.64 6.55
N TYR A 59 -9.64 9.16 5.95
CA TYR A 59 -9.78 8.88 4.51
C TYR A 59 -8.95 7.70 3.97
N GLY A 60 -8.28 6.92 4.85
CA GLY A 60 -7.55 5.72 4.44
C GLY A 60 -8.46 4.64 3.82
N ASP A 61 -9.76 4.70 4.13
CA ASP A 61 -10.80 3.92 3.48
C ASP A 61 -10.87 4.15 1.97
N LEU A 62 -10.56 5.34 1.45
CA LEU A 62 -10.56 5.60 0.00
C LEU A 62 -9.56 4.72 -0.74
N VAL A 63 -8.36 4.55 -0.17
CA VAL A 63 -7.32 3.69 -0.75
C VAL A 63 -7.76 2.23 -0.71
N LEU A 64 -8.38 1.80 0.39
CA LEU A 64 -8.91 0.44 0.54
C LEU A 64 -10.03 0.19 -0.47
N LEU A 65 -10.99 1.11 -0.62
CA LEU A 65 -12.08 1.02 -1.59
C LEU A 65 -11.56 0.97 -3.03
N PHE A 66 -10.54 1.76 -3.36
CA PHE A 66 -9.89 1.65 -4.66
C PHE A 66 -9.25 0.27 -4.87
N CYS A 67 -8.64 -0.28 -3.83
CA CYS A 67 -8.10 -1.64 -3.85
C CYS A 67 -9.17 -2.73 -4.05
N TYR A 68 -10.46 -2.50 -3.71
CA TYR A 68 -11.55 -3.41 -4.06
C TYR A 68 -11.73 -3.53 -5.59
N ILE A 69 -11.49 -2.47 -6.36
CA ILE A 69 -11.50 -2.51 -7.84
C ILE A 69 -10.39 -3.45 -8.33
N ILE A 70 -9.18 -3.32 -7.78
CA ILE A 70 -8.04 -4.16 -8.13
C ILE A 70 -8.34 -5.63 -7.80
N THR A 71 -8.92 -5.91 -6.63
CA THR A 71 -9.34 -7.27 -6.27
C THR A 71 -10.32 -7.84 -7.28
N GLY A 72 -11.40 -7.12 -7.61
CA GLY A 72 -12.41 -7.60 -8.55
C GLY A 72 -11.82 -7.87 -9.93
N LEU A 73 -10.94 -6.98 -10.41
CA LEU A 73 -10.22 -7.11 -11.67
C LEU A 73 -9.39 -8.40 -11.70
N LEU A 74 -8.55 -8.62 -10.69
CA LEU A 74 -7.67 -9.79 -10.62
C LEU A 74 -8.46 -11.09 -10.49
N ASP A 75 -9.45 -11.14 -9.60
CA ASP A 75 -10.19 -12.37 -9.32
C ASP A 75 -11.10 -12.80 -10.47
N SER A 76 -11.76 -11.85 -11.15
CA SER A 76 -12.59 -12.18 -12.32
C SER A 76 -11.76 -12.73 -13.47
N SER A 77 -10.64 -12.09 -13.80
CA SER A 77 -9.75 -12.56 -14.86
C SER A 77 -9.08 -13.90 -14.50
N SER A 78 -8.64 -14.08 -13.26
CA SER A 78 -8.00 -15.33 -12.82
C SER A 78 -8.99 -16.50 -12.79
N VAL A 79 -10.23 -16.27 -12.35
CA VAL A 79 -11.28 -17.31 -12.36
C VAL A 79 -11.61 -17.72 -13.78
N GLN A 80 -11.70 -16.78 -14.71
CA GLN A 80 -12.04 -17.12 -16.08
C GLN A 80 -10.95 -17.97 -16.76
N VAL A 81 -9.67 -17.66 -16.53
CA VAL A 81 -8.55 -18.36 -17.20
C VAL A 81 -8.07 -19.59 -16.43
N TRP A 82 -7.99 -19.52 -15.10
CA TRP A 82 -7.42 -20.60 -14.27
C TRP A 82 -8.47 -21.32 -13.42
N GLY A 83 -9.71 -20.86 -13.40
CA GLY A 83 -10.76 -21.44 -12.54
C GLY A 83 -10.55 -21.18 -11.05
N SER A 84 -9.60 -20.33 -10.66
CA SER A 84 -9.26 -20.08 -9.26
C SER A 84 -9.21 -18.59 -8.99
N PHE A 85 -9.75 -18.19 -7.84
CA PHE A 85 -9.58 -16.85 -7.31
C PHE A 85 -8.13 -16.68 -6.86
N VAL A 86 -7.60 -15.46 -6.92
CA VAL A 86 -6.26 -15.17 -6.40
C VAL A 86 -6.32 -14.38 -5.10
N SER A 87 -7.43 -13.68 -4.83
CA SER A 87 -7.61 -12.84 -3.65
C SER A 87 -8.67 -13.40 -2.71
N MET A 88 -9.87 -13.72 -3.20
CA MET A 88 -10.96 -14.28 -2.41
C MET A 88 -10.79 -15.79 -2.16
N GLN A 89 -10.55 -16.18 -0.90
CA GLN A 89 -10.17 -17.56 -0.59
C GLN A 89 -11.33 -18.51 -0.26
N THR A 90 -12.53 -18.01 0.08
CA THR A 90 -13.66 -18.84 0.51
C THR A 90 -14.03 -19.93 -0.51
N GLY A 91 -14.18 -19.55 -1.79
CA GLY A 91 -14.47 -20.51 -2.85
C GLY A 91 -13.31 -21.48 -3.12
N ASN A 92 -12.07 -20.99 -3.05
CA ASN A 92 -10.89 -21.82 -3.24
C ASN A 92 -10.77 -22.91 -2.16
N THR A 93 -11.09 -22.60 -0.90
CA THR A 93 -11.11 -23.60 0.19
C THR A 93 -12.10 -24.73 -0.12
N VAL A 94 -13.27 -24.40 -0.67
CA VAL A 94 -14.26 -25.41 -1.10
C VAL A 94 -13.73 -26.24 -2.26
N TYR A 95 -13.16 -25.62 -3.30
CA TYR A 95 -12.57 -26.37 -4.43
C TYR A 95 -11.44 -27.28 -4.00
N PHE A 96 -10.61 -26.85 -3.05
CA PHE A 96 -9.56 -27.67 -2.47
C PHE A 96 -10.15 -28.89 -1.75
N GLY A 97 -11.14 -28.68 -0.87
CA GLY A 97 -11.81 -29.77 -0.14
C GLY A 97 -12.50 -30.78 -1.05
N LEU A 98 -13.20 -30.32 -2.09
CA LEU A 98 -13.83 -31.18 -3.09
C LEU A 98 -12.81 -32.02 -3.87
N GLY A 99 -11.66 -31.42 -4.22
CA GLY A 99 -10.57 -32.12 -4.87
C GLY A 99 -9.94 -33.20 -4.00
N LEU A 100 -9.77 -32.94 -2.70
CA LEU A 100 -9.29 -33.95 -1.75
C LEU A 100 -10.28 -35.11 -1.57
N ALA A 101 -11.58 -34.83 -1.58
CA ALA A 101 -12.61 -35.86 -1.41
C ALA A 101 -12.72 -36.79 -2.62
N ASN A 102 -12.45 -36.31 -3.83
CA ASN A 102 -12.50 -37.14 -5.04
C ASN A 102 -11.44 -36.74 -6.08
N PRO A 103 -10.15 -37.05 -5.84
CA PRO A 103 -9.05 -36.61 -6.69
C PRO A 103 -9.07 -37.18 -8.12
N SER A 104 -9.67 -38.37 -8.32
CA SER A 104 -9.69 -39.09 -9.60
C SER A 104 -10.71 -38.53 -10.60
N GLN A 105 -11.74 -37.81 -10.12
CA GLN A 105 -12.72 -37.13 -10.97
C GLN A 105 -12.56 -35.60 -10.99
N ALA A 106 -11.75 -35.05 -10.09
CA ALA A 106 -11.56 -33.61 -9.99
C ALA A 106 -10.57 -33.09 -11.05
N ASN A 107 -11.02 -32.12 -11.86
CA ASN A 107 -10.11 -31.33 -12.70
C ASN A 107 -9.02 -30.67 -11.82
N THR A 108 -7.87 -30.34 -12.39
CA THR A 108 -6.69 -29.80 -11.67
C THR A 108 -6.91 -28.46 -10.95
N ARG A 109 -8.11 -27.88 -11.10
CA ARG A 109 -8.62 -26.69 -10.41
C ARG A 109 -8.39 -26.71 -8.90
N TRP A 110 -8.56 -27.85 -8.23
CA TRP A 110 -8.40 -27.93 -6.77
C TRP A 110 -6.96 -27.69 -6.31
N ILE A 111 -5.97 -28.07 -7.14
CA ILE A 111 -4.55 -27.81 -6.87
C ILE A 111 -4.26 -26.31 -6.99
N ARG A 112 -4.81 -25.65 -8.02
CA ARG A 112 -4.69 -24.19 -8.22
C ARG A 112 -5.29 -23.43 -7.03
N ALA A 113 -6.46 -23.87 -6.58
CA ALA A 113 -7.12 -23.33 -5.40
C ALA A 113 -6.29 -23.54 -4.12
N ALA A 114 -5.69 -24.71 -3.93
CA ALA A 114 -4.80 -25.00 -2.80
C ALA A 114 -3.58 -24.07 -2.79
N ILE A 115 -2.95 -23.86 -3.95
CA ILE A 115 -1.81 -22.95 -4.12
C ILE A 115 -2.20 -21.52 -3.74
N SER A 116 -3.37 -21.04 -4.21
CA SER A 116 -3.87 -19.71 -3.85
C SER A 116 -4.06 -19.59 -2.33
N VAL A 117 -4.78 -20.53 -1.70
CA VAL A 117 -5.05 -20.49 -0.26
C VAL A 117 -3.75 -20.52 0.56
N ALA A 118 -2.84 -21.44 0.25
CA ALA A 118 -1.57 -21.55 0.94
C ALA A 118 -0.74 -20.27 0.81
N SER A 119 -0.64 -19.73 -0.41
CA SER A 119 0.13 -18.51 -0.68
C SER A 119 -0.48 -17.28 -0.02
N PHE A 120 -1.81 -17.17 0.02
CA PHE A 120 -2.52 -16.11 0.72
C PHE A 120 -2.28 -16.16 2.24
N CYS A 121 -2.30 -17.36 2.84
CA CYS A 121 -1.98 -17.56 4.25
C CYS A 121 -0.53 -17.17 4.58
N LEU A 122 0.43 -17.59 3.74
CA LEU A 122 1.84 -17.21 3.87
C LEU A 122 2.03 -15.70 3.72
N GLY A 123 1.38 -15.07 2.75
CA GLY A 123 1.39 -13.62 2.56
C GLY A 123 0.81 -12.89 3.77
N SER A 124 -0.31 -13.38 4.32
CA SER A 124 -0.94 -12.80 5.51
C SER A 124 0.01 -12.84 6.71
N PHE A 125 0.68 -13.98 6.92
CA PHE A 125 1.69 -14.15 7.97
C PHE A 125 2.87 -13.20 7.79
N PHE A 126 3.38 -13.10 6.56
CA PHE A 126 4.51 -12.24 6.20
C PHE A 126 4.20 -10.76 6.41
N PHE A 127 3.14 -10.24 5.77
CA PHE A 127 2.80 -8.82 5.84
C PHE A 127 2.37 -8.39 7.25
N ALA A 128 1.70 -9.26 8.01
CA ALA A 128 1.39 -8.96 9.41
C ALA A 128 2.65 -8.73 10.26
N ARG A 129 3.70 -9.52 10.04
CA ARG A 129 5.01 -9.35 10.70
C ARG A 129 5.76 -8.16 10.14
N TYR A 130 5.73 -7.95 8.84
CA TYR A 130 6.34 -6.82 8.15
C TYR A 130 5.91 -5.49 8.79
N HIS A 131 4.59 -5.26 8.88
CA HIS A 131 4.05 -4.05 9.51
C HIS A 131 4.33 -4.00 11.01
N ARG A 132 4.28 -5.13 11.73
CA ARG A 132 4.54 -5.17 13.17
C ARG A 132 5.98 -4.77 13.53
N HIS A 133 6.97 -5.26 12.78
CA HIS A 133 8.38 -5.06 13.12
C HIS A 133 8.95 -3.74 12.57
N LEU A 134 8.46 -3.25 11.43
CA LEU A 134 9.04 -2.07 10.78
C LEU A 134 8.35 -0.74 11.16
N GLY A 135 7.19 -0.83 11.84
CA GLY A 135 6.37 0.31 12.25
C GLY A 135 5.14 0.43 11.35
N ALA A 136 4.01 -0.09 11.84
CA ALA A 136 2.87 -0.44 11.00
C ALA A 136 2.37 0.69 10.09
N ARG A 137 2.39 1.93 10.57
CA ARG A 137 1.84 3.11 9.88
C ARG A 137 2.89 4.04 9.30
N LYS A 138 4.18 3.75 9.45
CA LYS A 138 5.21 4.62 8.87
C LYS A 138 5.03 4.66 7.35
N ARG A 139 5.07 5.86 6.77
CA ARG A 139 4.84 6.06 5.33
C ARG A 139 5.73 5.18 4.46
N TRP A 140 7.01 5.06 4.81
CA TRP A 140 7.94 4.19 4.08
C TRP A 140 7.56 2.72 4.16
N VAL A 141 6.99 2.25 5.28
CA VAL A 141 6.52 0.87 5.44
C VAL A 141 5.32 0.62 4.54
N MET A 142 4.38 1.57 4.47
CA MET A 142 3.23 1.49 3.56
C MET A 142 3.68 1.47 2.10
N VAL A 143 4.54 2.41 1.70
CA VAL A 143 5.08 2.51 0.34
C VAL A 143 5.85 1.24 -0.05
N SER A 144 6.75 0.77 0.80
CA SER A 144 7.55 -0.44 0.54
C SER A 144 6.70 -1.72 0.52
N ALA A 145 5.66 -1.82 1.36
CA ALA A 145 4.74 -2.96 1.33
C ALA A 145 3.98 -3.04 0.00
N TYR A 146 3.49 -1.91 -0.54
CA TYR A 146 2.85 -1.88 -1.85
C TYR A 146 3.86 -2.03 -3.00
N ALA A 147 5.09 -1.54 -2.86
CA ALA A 147 6.14 -1.76 -3.84
C ALA A 147 6.48 -3.25 -3.97
N LEU A 148 6.60 -3.96 -2.84
CA LEU A 148 6.80 -5.41 -2.84
C LEU A 148 5.62 -6.15 -3.50
N GLN A 149 4.38 -5.71 -3.23
CA GLN A 149 3.20 -6.25 -3.92
C GLN A 149 3.29 -6.05 -5.44
N ILE A 150 3.68 -4.86 -5.91
CA ILE A 150 3.87 -4.59 -7.34
C ILE A 150 4.95 -5.48 -7.95
N VAL A 151 6.10 -5.67 -7.28
CA VAL A 151 7.16 -6.54 -7.80
C VAL A 151 6.64 -7.95 -8.06
N MET A 152 5.85 -8.51 -7.14
CA MET A 152 5.19 -9.80 -7.32
C MET A 152 4.17 -9.79 -8.47
N MET A 153 3.37 -8.72 -8.60
CA MET A 153 2.40 -8.58 -9.68
C MET A 153 3.08 -8.45 -11.05
N VAL A 154 4.17 -7.69 -11.15
CA VAL A 154 4.97 -7.54 -12.37
C VAL A 154 5.62 -8.87 -12.76
N ALA A 155 6.19 -9.60 -11.79
CA ALA A 155 6.74 -10.93 -12.07
C ALA A 155 5.67 -11.88 -12.61
N ALA A 156 4.48 -11.90 -12.00
CA ALA A 156 3.35 -12.68 -12.50
C ALA A 156 2.88 -12.22 -13.89
N ALA A 157 2.75 -10.90 -14.12
CA ALA A 157 2.36 -10.34 -15.41
C ALA A 157 3.36 -10.70 -16.52
N LEU A 158 4.66 -10.61 -16.25
CA LEU A 158 5.73 -11.02 -17.17
C LEU A 158 5.65 -12.52 -17.49
N MET A 159 5.46 -13.38 -16.48
CA MET A 159 5.30 -14.81 -16.70
C MET A 159 4.09 -15.14 -17.58
N VAL A 160 2.97 -14.45 -17.39
CA VAL A 160 1.76 -14.67 -18.19
C VAL A 160 1.88 -14.06 -19.59
N THR A 161 2.64 -12.98 -19.75
CA THR A 161 2.86 -12.30 -21.05
C THR A 161 3.86 -13.05 -21.92
N LEU A 162 4.95 -13.55 -21.33
CA LEU A 162 6.07 -14.19 -22.05
C LEU A 162 5.96 -15.72 -22.07
N GLY A 163 5.16 -16.28 -21.18
CA GLY A 163 4.95 -17.72 -21.06
C GLY A 163 3.97 -18.29 -22.09
N PRO A 164 3.77 -19.62 -22.07
CA PRO A 164 2.79 -20.27 -22.94
C PRO A 164 1.37 -19.85 -22.57
N VAL A 165 0.46 -19.88 -23.56
CA VAL A 165 -0.97 -19.65 -23.32
C VAL A 165 -1.51 -20.75 -22.40
N THR A 166 -2.06 -20.35 -21.26
CA THR A 166 -2.66 -21.25 -20.27
C THR A 166 -4.18 -21.17 -20.31
N GLY A 167 -4.86 -22.25 -19.89
CA GLY A 167 -6.32 -22.26 -19.85
C GLY A 167 -6.92 -23.11 -18.73
N PRO A 168 -8.26 -23.11 -18.60
CA PRO A 168 -8.96 -23.70 -17.46
C PRO A 168 -8.76 -25.21 -17.36
N SER A 169 -8.66 -25.89 -18.49
CA SER A 169 -8.54 -27.36 -18.61
C SER A 169 -7.09 -27.87 -18.69
N GLY A 170 -6.10 -26.98 -18.70
CA GLY A 170 -4.69 -27.38 -18.75
C GLY A 170 -4.22 -28.07 -17.47
N SER A 171 -3.16 -28.89 -17.56
CA SER A 171 -2.47 -29.39 -16.37
C SER A 171 -1.91 -28.23 -15.54
N VAL A 172 -1.72 -28.45 -14.23
CA VAL A 172 -1.08 -27.45 -13.37
C VAL A 172 0.40 -27.39 -13.74
N SER A 173 0.79 -26.30 -14.39
CA SER A 173 2.17 -26.02 -14.77
C SER A 173 2.75 -24.88 -13.93
N ILE A 174 4.08 -24.75 -13.94
CA ILE A 174 4.78 -23.65 -13.28
C ILE A 174 4.29 -22.26 -13.73
N TRP A 175 3.86 -22.16 -15.00
CA TRP A 175 3.32 -20.96 -15.63
C TRP A 175 1.93 -20.56 -15.13
N ILE A 176 1.24 -21.44 -14.41
CA ILE A 176 -0.04 -21.16 -13.72
C ILE A 176 0.21 -21.02 -12.22
N SER A 177 0.96 -21.96 -11.64
CA SER A 177 1.17 -22.04 -10.19
C SER A 177 1.89 -20.83 -9.61
N ILE A 178 2.99 -20.38 -10.24
CA ILE A 178 3.76 -19.25 -9.72
C ILE A 178 2.97 -17.94 -9.81
N PRO A 179 2.34 -17.58 -10.95
CA PRO A 179 1.51 -16.39 -11.00
C PRO A 179 0.38 -16.38 -9.97
N ILE A 180 -0.34 -17.51 -9.79
CA ILE A 180 -1.37 -17.62 -8.74
C ILE A 180 -0.76 -17.37 -7.36
N ALA A 181 0.36 -18.03 -7.05
CA ALA A 181 1.03 -17.88 -5.76
C ALA A 181 1.46 -16.44 -5.48
N LEU A 182 2.09 -15.77 -6.46
CA LEU A 182 2.55 -14.39 -6.35
C LEU A 182 1.38 -13.42 -6.16
N ILE A 183 0.33 -13.54 -6.98
CA ILE A 183 -0.84 -12.66 -6.89
C ILE A 183 -1.62 -12.90 -5.58
N ALA A 184 -1.73 -14.15 -5.12
CA ALA A 184 -2.40 -14.45 -3.86
C ALA A 184 -1.61 -14.00 -2.64
N PHE A 185 -0.29 -14.18 -2.65
CA PHE A 185 0.58 -13.69 -1.59
C PHE A 185 0.51 -12.16 -1.47
N GLN A 186 0.59 -11.43 -2.59
CA GLN A 186 0.51 -9.96 -2.54
C GLN A 186 -0.89 -9.46 -2.14
N ALA A 187 -1.96 -10.16 -2.54
CA ALA A 187 -3.34 -9.78 -2.17
C ALA A 187 -3.54 -9.81 -0.65
N ALA A 188 -2.85 -10.70 0.06
CA ALA A 188 -2.85 -10.73 1.51
C ALA A 188 -2.25 -9.46 2.14
N GLY A 189 -1.24 -8.85 1.52
CA GLY A 189 -0.66 -7.58 1.99
C GLY A 189 -1.67 -6.43 2.01
N GLN A 190 -2.53 -6.37 0.99
CA GLN A 190 -3.66 -5.44 0.94
C GLN A 190 -4.67 -5.70 2.07
N ALA A 191 -5.00 -6.97 2.33
CA ALA A 191 -5.90 -7.34 3.42
C ALA A 191 -5.33 -7.06 4.82
N VAL A 192 -4.00 -7.17 4.99
CA VAL A 192 -3.32 -6.75 6.22
C VAL A 192 -3.33 -5.23 6.36
N THR A 193 -3.19 -4.49 5.26
CA THR A 193 -3.21 -3.01 5.27
C THR A 193 -4.51 -2.46 5.86
N SER A 194 -5.66 -3.08 5.58
CA SER A 194 -6.94 -2.63 6.16
C SER A 194 -6.93 -2.67 7.69
N ARG A 195 -6.29 -3.70 8.26
CA ARG A 195 -6.13 -3.85 9.72
C ARG A 195 -5.14 -2.85 10.30
N VAL A 196 -4.05 -2.58 9.57
CA VAL A 196 -3.06 -1.55 9.93
C VAL A 196 -3.71 -0.17 10.03
N LEU A 197 -4.64 0.15 9.13
CA LEU A 197 -5.37 1.42 9.11
C LEU A 197 -6.58 1.44 10.06
N GLY A 198 -6.94 0.32 10.68
CA GLY A 198 -8.09 0.21 11.58
C GLY A 198 -9.45 -0.01 10.89
N TYR A 199 -9.46 -0.27 9.58
CA TYR A 199 -10.66 -0.57 8.79
C TYR A 199 -10.83 -2.09 8.63
N SER A 200 -11.02 -2.80 9.75
CA SER A 200 -11.12 -4.27 9.77
C SER A 200 -12.29 -4.82 8.94
N GLY A 201 -13.33 -4.03 8.69
CA GLY A 201 -14.45 -4.40 7.82
C GLY A 201 -14.15 -4.31 6.31
N LEU A 202 -13.11 -3.57 5.90
CA LEU A 202 -12.76 -3.31 4.50
C LEU A 202 -11.49 -4.07 4.09
N THR A 203 -11.48 -5.39 4.29
CA THR A 203 -10.30 -6.24 4.03
C THR A 203 -9.91 -6.37 2.56
N GLY A 204 -10.77 -5.98 1.61
CA GLY A 204 -10.51 -6.12 0.18
C GLY A 204 -10.62 -7.55 -0.35
N VAL A 205 -10.88 -8.56 0.49
CA VAL A 205 -10.82 -9.99 0.13
C VAL A 205 -11.97 -10.83 0.68
N VAL A 206 -12.76 -10.29 1.61
CA VAL A 206 -13.98 -10.93 2.14
C VAL A 206 -15.17 -10.04 1.84
N LEU A 207 -16.03 -10.47 0.91
CA LEU A 207 -17.20 -9.70 0.48
C LEU A 207 -18.48 -10.13 1.20
N THR A 208 -18.57 -11.39 1.64
CA THR A 208 -19.75 -11.93 2.31
C THR A 208 -20.09 -11.15 3.58
N SER A 209 -19.09 -10.84 4.41
CA SER A 209 -19.31 -10.01 5.61
C SER A 209 -19.79 -8.61 5.24
N ILE A 210 -19.28 -8.01 4.16
CA ILE A 210 -19.76 -6.71 3.68
C ILE A 210 -21.23 -6.78 3.30
N TYR A 211 -21.66 -7.82 2.57
CA TYR A 211 -23.07 -7.97 2.21
C TYR A 211 -23.95 -8.19 3.43
N CYS A 212 -23.57 -9.10 4.33
CA CYS A 212 -24.31 -9.33 5.58
C CYS A 212 -24.45 -8.03 6.39
N ASP A 213 -23.34 -7.33 6.61
CA ASP A 213 -23.28 -6.10 7.40
C ASP A 213 -23.99 -4.91 6.71
N LEU A 214 -24.04 -4.89 5.37
CA LEU A 214 -24.76 -3.86 4.62
C LEU A 214 -26.26 -4.10 4.68
N PHE A 215 -26.71 -5.31 4.32
CA PHE A 215 -28.14 -5.63 4.21
C PHE A 215 -28.82 -5.84 5.56
N SER A 216 -28.07 -6.00 6.65
CA SER A 216 -28.60 -5.98 8.02
C SER A 216 -28.51 -4.61 8.71
N ASP A 217 -27.97 -3.58 8.05
CA ASP A 217 -27.84 -2.24 8.64
C ASP A 217 -29.24 -1.60 8.84
N PRO A 218 -29.62 -1.21 10.08
CA PRO A 218 -30.94 -0.62 10.34
C PRO A 218 -31.12 0.74 9.65
N LYS A 219 -30.04 1.39 9.23
CA LYS A 219 -30.00 2.66 8.50
C LYS A 219 -29.62 2.46 7.04
N LEU A 220 -29.92 1.30 6.45
CA LEU A 220 -29.61 0.98 5.05
C LEU A 220 -30.11 2.03 4.04
N PHE A 221 -31.27 2.64 4.28
CA PHE A 221 -31.86 3.66 3.40
C PHE A 221 -31.75 5.09 3.95
N ALA A 222 -31.04 5.29 5.06
CA ALA A 222 -30.81 6.62 5.60
C ALA A 222 -30.03 7.51 4.61
N PRO A 223 -30.13 8.85 4.71
CA PRO A 223 -29.33 9.75 3.89
C PRO A 223 -27.83 9.45 3.99
N LEU A 224 -27.09 9.66 2.89
CA LEU A 224 -25.66 9.34 2.82
C LEU A 224 -24.82 10.04 3.91
N ARG A 225 -25.26 11.17 4.45
CA ARG A 225 -24.51 11.89 5.48
C ARG A 225 -24.57 11.25 6.86
N GLU A 226 -25.50 10.32 7.10
CA GLU A 226 -25.80 9.82 8.44
C GLU A 226 -25.01 8.55 8.80
N ASN A 227 -24.72 7.69 7.82
CA ASN A 227 -24.04 6.42 8.06
C ASN A 227 -22.89 6.20 7.07
N VAL A 228 -21.71 6.69 7.44
CA VAL A 228 -20.48 6.57 6.63
C VAL A 228 -20.05 5.11 6.48
N GLU A 229 -20.25 4.27 7.49
CA GLU A 229 -19.83 2.86 7.44
C GLU A 229 -20.69 2.04 6.48
N ARG A 230 -22.01 2.26 6.49
CA ARG A 230 -22.93 1.72 5.46
C ARG A 230 -22.49 2.14 4.07
N ASN A 231 -22.17 3.42 3.87
CA ASN A 231 -21.71 3.90 2.57
C ASN A 231 -20.43 3.20 2.13
N ARG A 232 -19.45 3.05 3.02
CA ARG A 232 -18.21 2.31 2.72
C ARG A 232 -18.49 0.88 2.28
N ARG A 233 -19.38 0.17 2.97
CA ARG A 233 -19.78 -1.20 2.61
C ARG A 233 -20.44 -1.27 1.23
N ALA A 234 -21.37 -0.36 0.95
CA ALA A 234 -22.02 -0.25 -0.36
C ALA A 234 -21.01 0.09 -1.46
N THR A 235 -20.11 1.04 -1.22
CA THR A 235 -19.04 1.41 -2.14
C THR A 235 -18.05 0.26 -2.34
N ALA A 236 -17.70 -0.52 -1.32
CA ALA A 236 -16.81 -1.66 -1.44
C ALA A 236 -17.41 -2.75 -2.35
N ALA A 237 -18.69 -3.07 -2.16
CA ALA A 237 -19.43 -3.98 -3.03
C ALA A 237 -19.46 -3.49 -4.48
N PHE A 238 -19.77 -2.20 -4.67
CA PHE A 238 -19.76 -1.57 -5.99
C PHE A 238 -18.37 -1.59 -6.65
N CYS A 239 -17.31 -1.23 -5.93
CA CYS A 239 -15.94 -1.22 -6.42
C CYS A 239 -15.47 -2.60 -6.87
N VAL A 240 -15.74 -3.67 -6.10
CA VAL A 240 -15.44 -5.03 -6.56
C VAL A 240 -16.24 -5.40 -7.80
N ALA A 241 -17.52 -5.03 -7.88
CA ALA A 241 -18.34 -5.30 -9.07
C ALA A 241 -17.79 -4.58 -10.33
N VAL A 242 -17.37 -3.32 -10.19
CA VAL A 242 -16.69 -2.57 -11.25
C VAL A 242 -15.39 -3.25 -11.64
N GLY A 243 -14.56 -3.64 -10.67
CA GLY A 243 -13.34 -4.40 -10.91
C GLY A 243 -13.61 -5.69 -11.68
N ALA A 244 -14.61 -6.47 -11.25
CA ALA A 244 -14.99 -7.72 -11.88
C ALA A 244 -15.50 -7.52 -13.32
N LEU A 245 -16.24 -6.45 -13.57
CA LEU A 245 -16.64 -6.06 -14.93
C LEU A 245 -15.41 -5.75 -15.78
N LEU A 246 -14.47 -4.95 -15.29
CA LEU A 246 -13.23 -4.63 -16.01
C LEU A 246 -12.42 -5.89 -16.31
N GLY A 247 -12.27 -6.79 -15.36
CA GLY A 247 -11.56 -8.05 -15.58
C GLY A 247 -12.28 -8.98 -16.53
N GLY A 248 -13.62 -8.98 -16.54
CA GLY A 248 -14.45 -9.60 -17.56
C GLY A 248 -14.28 -9.01 -18.96
N LEU A 249 -14.12 -7.70 -19.08
CA LEU A 249 -13.85 -7.03 -20.36
C LEU A 249 -12.46 -7.41 -20.91
N TRP A 250 -11.42 -7.43 -20.05
CA TRP A 250 -10.09 -7.91 -20.45
C TRP A 250 -10.10 -9.35 -20.92
N ALA A 251 -10.81 -10.19 -20.17
CA ALA A 251 -11.05 -11.59 -20.44
C ALA A 251 -11.61 -11.86 -21.85
N HIS A 252 -12.46 -10.98 -22.38
CA HIS A 252 -13.03 -11.08 -23.72
C HIS A 252 -12.29 -10.24 -24.78
N SER A 253 -11.22 -9.56 -24.39
CA SER A 253 -10.36 -8.79 -25.29
C SER A 253 -9.20 -9.64 -25.82
N GLU A 254 -8.55 -9.18 -26.88
CA GLU A 254 -7.35 -9.82 -27.45
C GLU A 254 -6.17 -9.89 -26.47
N PHE A 255 -6.14 -9.01 -25.46
CA PHE A 255 -5.07 -8.95 -24.46
C PHE A 255 -5.26 -9.90 -23.29
N GLY A 256 -6.47 -10.45 -23.09
CA GLY A 256 -6.78 -11.46 -22.08
C GLY A 256 -6.28 -11.15 -20.66
N LEU A 257 -5.79 -12.19 -19.98
CA LEU A 257 -5.21 -12.10 -18.64
C LEU A 257 -3.95 -11.22 -18.53
N PRO A 258 -2.99 -11.22 -19.50
CA PRO A 258 -1.88 -10.27 -19.49
C PRO A 258 -2.35 -8.81 -19.34
N GLY A 259 -3.35 -8.40 -20.14
CA GLY A 259 -3.90 -7.04 -20.09
C GLY A 259 -4.49 -6.69 -18.73
N ALA A 260 -5.24 -7.62 -18.13
CA ALA A 260 -5.80 -7.45 -16.79
C ALA A 260 -4.71 -7.29 -15.71
N LEU A 261 -3.63 -8.09 -15.76
CA LEU A 261 -2.54 -8.04 -14.80
C LEU A 261 -1.74 -6.72 -14.91
N TRP A 262 -1.41 -6.28 -16.14
CA TRP A 262 -0.72 -5.01 -16.34
C TRP A 262 -1.56 -3.80 -15.94
N ASN A 263 -2.86 -3.84 -16.20
CA ASN A 263 -3.78 -2.82 -15.71
C ASN A 263 -3.80 -2.80 -14.16
N ALA A 264 -3.92 -3.97 -13.53
CA ALA A 264 -3.87 -4.07 -12.08
C ALA A 264 -2.55 -3.54 -11.49
N VAL A 265 -1.41 -3.79 -12.15
CA VAL A 265 -0.10 -3.20 -11.77
C VAL A 265 -0.16 -1.66 -11.83
N GLY A 266 -0.68 -1.10 -12.92
CA GLY A 266 -0.83 0.35 -13.08
C GLY A 266 -1.71 0.97 -11.98
N LEU A 267 -2.88 0.36 -11.71
CA LEU A 267 -3.75 0.79 -10.62
C LEU A 267 -3.05 0.71 -9.26
N LYS A 268 -2.31 -0.38 -8.99
CA LYS A 268 -1.57 -0.53 -7.73
C LYS A 268 -0.44 0.51 -7.60
N ALA A 269 0.17 0.94 -8.71
CA ALA A 269 1.17 2.01 -8.71
C ALA A 269 0.57 3.35 -8.28
N LEU A 270 -0.68 3.65 -8.69
CA LEU A 270 -1.40 4.84 -8.21
C LEU A 270 -1.59 4.82 -6.68
N VAL A 271 -1.77 3.64 -6.08
CA VAL A 271 -1.84 3.49 -4.63
C VAL A 271 -0.50 3.85 -3.95
N ILE A 272 0.64 3.46 -4.54
CA ILE A 272 1.95 3.86 -4.03
C ILE A 272 2.11 5.38 -4.07
N VAL A 273 1.76 6.00 -5.20
CA VAL A 273 1.80 7.46 -5.37
C VAL A 273 0.92 8.13 -4.32
N ALA A 274 -0.30 7.61 -4.09
CA ALA A 274 -1.20 8.10 -3.05
C ALA A 274 -0.56 8.02 -1.66
N TRP A 275 0.08 6.90 -1.29
CA TRP A 275 0.77 6.77 0.00
C TRP A 275 1.97 7.72 0.15
N PHE A 276 2.71 7.95 -0.93
CA PHE A 276 3.86 8.83 -0.93
C PHE A 276 3.48 10.28 -0.60
N PHE A 277 2.34 10.75 -1.13
CA PHE A 277 1.81 12.10 -0.88
C PHE A 277 0.77 12.15 0.25
N TRP A 278 0.47 11.03 0.90
CA TRP A 278 -0.56 10.96 1.94
C TRP A 278 -0.21 11.86 3.12
N LYS A 279 -1.21 12.46 3.78
CA LYS A 279 -0.98 13.34 4.94
C LYS A 279 -0.39 12.56 6.12
N ALA A 280 0.53 13.20 6.85
CA ALA A 280 1.03 12.66 8.12
C ALA A 280 -0.05 12.80 9.20
N GLU A 281 -0.04 11.89 10.18
CA GLU A 281 -0.80 12.06 11.42
C GLU A 281 -0.34 13.36 12.11
N ALA A 282 -1.29 14.19 12.53
CA ALA A 282 -0.94 15.41 13.26
C ALA A 282 -0.34 14.99 14.61
N GLU A 283 0.81 15.57 14.99
CA GLU A 283 1.33 15.43 16.34
C GLU A 283 0.27 16.03 17.28
N SER A 284 -0.35 15.20 18.11
CA SER A 284 -1.22 15.68 19.17
C SER A 284 -0.35 16.47 20.12
N SER A 285 -0.38 17.80 20.01
CA SER A 285 0.10 18.69 21.05
C SER A 285 -0.70 18.36 22.31
N SER A 286 -0.05 17.62 23.21
CA SER A 286 -0.54 17.20 24.52
C SER A 286 -0.94 18.37 25.38
#